data_AF-A0A4P7KX27-F1
#
_entry.id   AF-A0A4P7KX27-F1
#
_cell.length_a   1.000
_cell.length_b   1.000
_cell.length_c   1.000
_cell.angle_alpha   90.00
_cell.angle_beta   90.00
_cell.angle_gamma   90.00
#
_symmetry.space_group_name_H-M   'P 1'
#
loop_
_entity.id
_entity.type
_entity.pdbx_description
1 polymer ?
#
loop_
_entity_poly.entity_id
_entity_poly.type
_entity_poly.pdbx_seq_one_letter_code
_entity_poly.pdbx_strand_id
1 'polypeptide(L)'
;MQLVCETLTGQREDIKTNQAIERGIALEPQARARYCLNEFDVTVTEVGFIPHPSIALFGASPDGLVNDDGLIEIKCPNTTTHIETILTGKPKYEYLLQMHGQ
;
A
#
# COMPACT_ATOMS: atom_id res chain seq x y z
N MET A 1 3.16 1.72 21.83
CA MET A 1 4.09 2.74 22.35
C MET A 1 4.50 3.74 21.28
N GLN A 2 4.90 3.29 20.08
CA GLN A 2 5.32 4.16 18.97
C GLN A 2 4.43 5.40 18.74
N LEU A 3 3.13 5.23 18.45
CA LEU A 3 2.24 6.38 18.19
C LEU A 3 2.14 7.37 19.36
N VAL A 4 2.22 6.88 20.60
CA VAL A 4 2.24 7.74 21.80
C VAL A 4 3.53 8.56 21.84
N CYS A 5 4.68 7.93 21.58
CA CYS A 5 5.96 8.62 21.50
C CYS A 5 5.95 9.67 20.37
N GLU A 6 5.54 9.30 19.15
CA GLU A 6 5.50 10.22 18.01
C GLU A 6 4.58 11.41 18.26
N THR A 7 3.44 11.18 18.92
CA THR A 7 2.50 12.25 19.30
C THR A 7 3.10 13.19 20.34
N LEU A 8 3.78 12.67 21.36
CA LEU A 8 4.34 13.47 22.45
C LEU A 8 5.62 14.22 22.05
N THR A 9 6.45 13.64 21.16
CA THR A 9 7.72 14.24 20.73
C THR A 9 7.60 15.07 19.46
N GLY A 10 6.57 14.83 18.64
CA GLY A 10 6.47 15.37 17.29
C GLY A 10 7.55 14.85 16.32
N GLN A 11 8.25 13.77 16.70
CA GLN A 11 9.32 13.15 15.92
C GLN A 11 8.93 11.71 15.56
N ARG A 12 9.08 11.36 14.30
CA ARG A 12 8.90 9.98 13.81
C ARG A 12 10.18 9.18 14.04
N GLU A 13 10.06 7.94 14.47
CA GLU A 13 11.21 7.03 14.51
C GLU A 13 11.58 6.55 13.10
N ASP A 14 12.87 6.35 12.85
CA ASP A 14 13.34 5.78 11.59
C ASP A 14 12.84 4.34 11.42
N ILE A 15 12.19 4.09 10.29
CA ILE A 15 11.74 2.74 9.95
C ILE A 15 12.96 1.94 9.46
N LYS A 16 13.20 0.79 10.11
CA LYS A 16 14.21 -0.17 9.64
C LYS A 16 13.87 -0.64 8.23
N THR A 17 14.68 -0.22 7.27
CA THR A 17 14.62 -0.72 5.89
C THR A 17 15.54 -1.93 5.70
N ASN A 18 15.34 -2.65 4.60
CA ASN A 18 16.26 -3.67 4.11
C ASN A 18 16.21 -3.70 2.57
N GLN A 19 17.14 -4.44 1.96
CA GLN A 19 17.24 -4.53 0.49
C GLN A 19 15.94 -5.00 -0.19
N ALA A 20 15.13 -5.84 0.48
CA ALA A 20 13.87 -6.30 -0.08
C ALA A 20 12.81 -5.19 -0.11
N ILE A 21 12.77 -4.34 0.93
CA ILE A 21 11.89 -3.16 0.99
C ILE A 21 12.31 -2.12 -0.06
N GLU A 22 13.60 -1.79 -0.14
CA GLU A 22 14.14 -0.84 -1.13
C GLU A 22 13.84 -1.29 -2.57
N ARG A 23 14.06 -2.58 -2.87
CA ARG A 23 13.70 -3.15 -4.17
C ARG A 23 12.20 -3.09 -4.42
N GLY A 24 11.38 -3.35 -3.40
CA GLY A 24 9.93 -3.27 -3.49
C GLY A 24 9.46 -1.88 -3.90
N ILE A 25 9.94 -0.84 -3.20
CA ILE A 25 9.65 0.56 -3.50
C ILE A 25 10.07 0.92 -4.93
N ALA A 26 11.26 0.49 -5.36
CA ALA A 26 11.75 0.76 -6.71
C ALA A 26 10.93 0.06 -7.83
N LEU A 27 10.26 -1.06 -7.51
CA LEU A 27 9.47 -1.84 -8.45
C LEU A 27 8.00 -1.42 -8.53
N GLU A 28 7.48 -0.75 -7.50
CA GLU A 28 6.07 -0.35 -7.42
C GLU A 28 5.59 0.46 -8.64
N PRO A 29 6.34 1.45 -9.19
CA PRO A 29 5.91 2.15 -10.40
C PRO A 29 5.76 1.23 -11.62
N GLN A 30 6.59 0.18 -11.71
CA GLN A 30 6.50 -0.81 -12.79
C GLN A 30 5.28 -1.72 -12.62
N ALA A 31 4.97 -2.10 -11.37
CA ALA A 31 3.77 -2.87 -11.06
C ALA A 31 2.49 -2.07 -11.38
N ARG A 32 2.44 -0.78 -11.03
CA ARG A 32 1.35 0.14 -11.39
C ARG A 32 1.18 0.24 -12.90
N ALA A 33 2.27 0.48 -13.63
CA ALA A 33 2.25 0.54 -15.10
C ALA A 33 1.76 -0.77 -15.71
N ARG A 34 2.14 -1.92 -15.14
CA ARG A 34 1.69 -3.22 -15.60
C ARG A 34 0.19 -3.45 -15.37
N TYR A 35 -0.34 -3.00 -14.24
CA TYR A 35 -1.77 -3.03 -13.96
C TYR A 35 -2.55 -2.21 -15.00
N CYS A 36 -2.17 -0.95 -15.24
CA CYS A 36 -2.82 -0.11 -16.25
C CYS A 36 -2.73 -0.68 -17.68
N LEU A 37 -1.66 -1.41 -18.01
CA LEU A 37 -1.51 -2.04 -19.32
C LEU A 37 -2.38 -3.30 -19.49
N ASN A 38 -2.58 -4.06 -18.41
CA ASN A 38 -3.32 -5.31 -18.44
C ASN A 38 -4.85 -5.08 -18.41
N GLU A 39 -5.30 -4.05 -17.69
CA GLU A 39 -6.71 -3.72 -17.55
C GLU A 39 -7.11 -2.64 -18.57
N PHE A 40 -8.12 -2.91 -19.39
CA PHE A 40 -8.63 -1.93 -20.36
C PHE A 40 -9.36 -0.79 -19.64
N ASP A 41 -9.19 0.45 -20.12
CA ASP A 41 -9.87 1.66 -19.62
C ASP A 41 -9.64 1.96 -18.12
N VAL A 42 -8.44 1.62 -17.61
CA VAL A 42 -8.02 1.94 -16.25
C VAL A 42 -7.06 3.12 -16.23
N THR A 43 -7.42 4.14 -15.44
CA THR A 43 -6.52 5.22 -15.04
C THR A 43 -6.23 5.12 -13.55
N VAL A 44 -4.95 5.16 -13.18
CA VAL A 44 -4.50 5.18 -11.78
C VAL A 44 -3.94 6.56 -11.45
N THR A 45 -4.50 7.20 -10.42
CA THR A 45 -3.99 8.47 -9.87
C THR A 45 -3.30 8.21 -8.54
N GLU A 46 -2.01 8.53 -8.43
CA GLU A 46 -1.27 8.43 -7.17
C GLU A 46 -1.77 9.47 -6.15
N VAL A 47 -1.83 9.07 -4.89
CA VAL A 47 -2.29 9.91 -3.78
C VAL A 47 -1.36 9.77 -2.58
N GLY A 48 -1.40 10.78 -1.70
CA GLY A 48 -0.72 10.71 -0.41
C GLY A 48 -1.62 10.12 0.68
N PHE A 49 -1.33 10.51 1.92
CA PHE A 49 -2.16 10.15 3.07
C PHE A 49 -3.51 10.87 3.05
N ILE A 50 -4.60 10.10 3.18
CA ILE A 50 -5.98 10.54 3.23
C ILE A 50 -6.50 10.33 4.66
N PRO A 51 -6.87 11.39 5.40
CA PRO A 51 -7.47 11.26 6.72
C PRO A 51 -8.88 10.66 6.63
N HIS A 52 -9.24 9.83 7.61
CA HIS A 52 -10.59 9.28 7.74
C HIS A 52 -11.60 10.43 7.93
N PRO A 53 -12.78 10.38 7.28
CA PRO A 53 -13.72 11.51 7.25
C PRO A 53 -14.26 11.92 8.62
N SER A 54 -14.27 11.01 9.59
CA SER A 54 -14.86 11.24 10.92
C SER A 54 -14.02 10.79 12.12
N ILE A 55 -12.93 10.04 11.90
CA ILE A 55 -12.13 9.46 12.99
C ILE A 55 -10.81 10.21 13.01
N ALA A 56 -10.61 11.01 14.06
CA ALA A 56 -9.39 11.77 14.23
C ALA A 56 -8.17 10.83 14.35
N LEU A 57 -7.04 11.25 13.78
CA LEU A 57 -5.76 10.52 13.80
C LEU A 57 -5.82 9.11 13.16
N PHE A 58 -6.79 8.89 12.27
CA PHE A 58 -6.89 7.69 11.46
C PHE A 58 -6.96 8.06 9.97
N GLY A 59 -6.45 7.21 9.10
CA GLY A 59 -6.41 7.45 7.66
C GLY A 59 -5.59 6.39 6.93
N ALA A 60 -5.51 6.52 5.62
CA ALA A 60 -4.87 5.54 4.74
C ALA A 60 -4.09 6.20 3.61
N SER A 61 -3.21 5.44 2.96
CA SER A 61 -2.43 5.90 1.80
C SER A 61 -2.47 4.79 0.76
N PRO A 62 -3.56 4.66 -0.03
CA PRO A 62 -3.58 3.69 -1.12
C PRO A 62 -2.54 4.03 -2.18
N ASP A 63 -2.03 3.02 -2.87
CA ASP A 63 -1.00 3.20 -3.91
C ASP A 63 -1.54 3.86 -5.18
N GLY A 64 -2.88 3.97 -5.29
CA GLY A 64 -3.56 4.83 -6.25
C GLY A 64 -5.08 4.72 -6.20
N LEU A 65 -5.75 5.77 -6.69
CA LEU A 65 -7.17 5.79 -7.02
C LEU A 65 -7.37 5.24 -8.43
N VAL A 66 -8.29 4.30 -8.60
CA VAL A 66 -8.59 3.64 -9.87
C VAL A 66 -9.93 4.16 -10.39
N ASN A 67 -9.92 4.85 -11.52
CA ASN A 67 -11.12 5.44 -12.13
C ASN A 67 -11.94 6.26 -11.11
N ASP A 68 -13.25 6.03 -11.01
CA ASP A 68 -14.16 6.85 -10.19
C ASP A 68 -14.35 6.33 -8.76
N ASP A 69 -14.28 5.02 -8.53
CA ASP A 69 -14.67 4.37 -7.26
C ASP A 69 -13.76 3.21 -6.83
N GLY A 70 -12.64 2.97 -7.53
CA GLY A 70 -11.69 1.91 -7.24
C GLY A 70 -10.42 2.37 -6.52
N LEU A 71 -9.70 1.40 -5.95
CA LEU A 71 -8.39 1.58 -5.33
C LEU A 71 -7.43 0.49 -5.80
N ILE A 72 -6.13 0.76 -5.74
CA ILE A 72 -5.08 -0.23 -5.92
C ILE A 72 -4.12 -0.23 -4.72
N GLU A 73 -3.78 -1.45 -4.26
CA GLU A 73 -2.74 -1.73 -3.29
C GLU A 73 -1.74 -2.72 -3.90
N ILE A 74 -0.51 -2.27 -4.07
CA ILE A 74 0.58 -2.94 -4.78
C ILE A 74 1.53 -3.55 -3.76
N LYS A 75 1.81 -4.84 -3.93
CA LYS A 75 2.88 -5.52 -3.20
C LYS A 75 3.95 -6.00 -4.17
N CYS A 76 5.20 -5.60 -3.92
CA CYS A 76 6.37 -6.12 -4.61
C CYS A 76 7.23 -6.99 -3.66
N PRO A 77 6.72 -8.13 -3.15
CA PRO A 77 7.38 -8.91 -2.12
C PRO A 77 8.57 -9.72 -2.67
N ASN A 78 9.18 -10.55 -1.83
CA ASN A 78 10.12 -11.58 -2.29
C ASN A 78 9.41 -12.62 -3.18
N THR A 79 10.19 -13.36 -3.97
CA THR A 79 9.68 -14.33 -4.94
C THR A 79 8.86 -15.43 -4.30
N THR A 80 9.25 -15.92 -3.13
CA THR A 80 8.52 -16.97 -2.40
C THR A 80 7.12 -16.48 -2.04
N THR A 81 6.99 -15.31 -1.41
CA THR A 81 5.70 -14.72 -1.04
C THR A 81 4.84 -14.38 -2.26
N HIS A 82 5.46 -13.94 -3.36
CA HIS A 82 4.73 -13.72 -4.62
C HIS A 82 4.14 -15.02 -5.17
N ILE A 83 4.94 -16.10 -5.21
CA ILE A 83 4.49 -17.42 -5.66
C ILE A 83 3.38 -17.97 -4.74
N GLU A 84 3.51 -17.83 -3.42
CA GLU A 84 2.46 -18.21 -2.46
C GLU A 84 1.15 -17.47 -2.74
N THR A 85 1.21 -16.17 -3.02
CA THR A 85 0.03 -15.36 -3.35
C THR A 85 -0.63 -15.84 -4.65
N ILE A 86 0.16 -16.18 -5.67
CA ILE A 86 -0.36 -16.76 -6.92
C ILE A 86 -1.05 -18.10 -6.66
N LEU A 87 -0.41 -19.00 -5.90
CA LEU A 87 -0.94 -20.35 -5.64
C LEU A 87 -2.24 -20.32 -4.83
N THR A 88 -2.35 -19.38 -3.88
CA THR A 88 -3.52 -19.25 -3.01
C THR A 88 -4.62 -18.39 -3.64
N GLY A 89 -4.27 -17.50 -4.57
CA GLY A 89 -5.17 -16.52 -5.15
C GLY A 89 -5.75 -15.54 -4.13
N LYS A 90 -5.12 -15.41 -2.94
CA LYS A 90 -5.66 -14.63 -1.82
C LYS A 90 -4.59 -13.74 -1.20
N PRO A 91 -4.89 -12.45 -0.94
CA PRO A 91 -4.04 -11.63 -0.11
C PRO A 91 -4.04 -12.15 1.33
N LYS A 92 -2.96 -11.86 2.07
CA LYS A 92 -2.91 -12.14 3.51
C LYS A 92 -4.01 -11.38 4.23
N TYR A 93 -4.46 -11.92 5.36
CA TYR A 93 -5.53 -11.31 6.16
C TYR A 93 -5.17 -9.87 6.60
N GLU A 94 -3.90 -9.61 6.95
CA GLU A 94 -3.45 -8.24 7.28
C GLU A 94 -3.63 -7.25 6.11
N TYR A 95 -3.49 -7.69 4.86
CA TYR A 95 -3.68 -6.84 3.68
C TYR A 95 -5.17 -6.63 3.38
N LEU A 96 -6.03 -7.61 3.69
CA LEU A 96 -7.47 -7.40 3.65
C LEU A 96 -7.91 -6.30 4.63
N LEU A 97 -7.38 -6.33 5.86
CA LEU A 97 -7.65 -5.28 6.84
C LEU A 97 -7.09 -3.93 6.41
N GLN A 98 -5.91 -3.91 5.78
CA GLN A 98 -5.33 -2.69 5.21
C GLN A 98 -6.24 -2.10 4.13
N MET A 99 -6.70 -2.91 3.17
CA MET A 99 -7.58 -2.46 2.09
C MET A 99 -8.96 -2.02 2.61
N HIS A 100 -9.51 -2.69 3.63
CA HIS A 100 -10.75 -2.23 4.27
C HIS A 100 -10.61 -0.94 5.07
N GLY A 101 -9.38 -0.55 5.43
CA GLY A 101 -9.08 0.71 6.11
C GLY A 101 -8.82 1.88 5.16
N GLN A 102 -8.72 1.63 3.85
CA GLN A 102 -8.61 2.66 2.81
C GLN A 102 -9.98 3.23 2.47
#